data_AF-A0A2T5IS99-F1
#
_entry.id   AF-A0A2T5IS99-F1
#
_cell.length_a   1.000
_cell.length_b   1.000
_cell.length_c   1.000
_cell.angle_alpha   90.00
_cell.angle_beta   90.00
_cell.angle_gamma   90.00
#
_symmetry.space_group_name_H-M   'P 1'
#
loop_
_entity.id
_entity.type
_entity.pdbx_description
1 polymer ?
#
loop_
_entity_poly.entity_id
_entity_poly.type
_entity_poly.pdbx_seq_one_letter_code
_entity_poly.pdbx_strand_id
1 'polypeptide(L)'
;MNVVDIVIIGIRFFCIWLATYSLLLLFSSRGVDSQIDKIFFLISFACMIVSILSWRFSKFLSLLIVPAETHDKEINIKNSDNLTTSMIIIIGLFLLSEAIPEMVVFFYLSSHSYYEDLLIKQSPSFVKGTVQLILGFIFLFNSRSINNRLK
;
A
#
# COMPACT_ATOMS: atom_id res chain seq x y z
N MET A 1 -2.68 22.56 10.02
CA MET A 1 -2.78 21.50 9.00
C MET A 1 -3.63 20.39 9.57
N ASN A 2 -4.66 19.95 8.84
CA ASN A 2 -5.64 18.99 9.37
C ASN A 2 -5.15 17.55 9.17
N VAL A 3 -5.73 16.61 9.93
CA VAL A 3 -5.48 15.17 9.80
C VAL A 3 -5.66 14.69 8.36
N VAL A 4 -6.72 15.18 7.70
CA VAL A 4 -7.04 14.84 6.32
C VAL A 4 -5.95 15.30 5.37
N ASP A 5 -5.38 16.49 5.56
CA ASP A 5 -4.32 17.02 4.69
C ASP A 5 -3.04 16.19 4.78
N ILE A 6 -2.66 15.76 5.99
CA ILE A 6 -1.51 14.87 6.19
C ILE A 6 -1.73 13.53 5.49
N VAL A 7 -2.92 12.94 5.66
CA VAL A 7 -3.24 11.66 5.02
C VAL A 7 -3.27 11.79 3.50
N ILE A 8 -3.78 12.89 2.95
CA ILE A 8 -3.72 13.18 1.50
C ILE A 8 -2.27 13.18 1.01
N ILE A 9 -1.37 13.84 1.74
CA ILE A 9 0.06 13.87 1.40
C ILE A 9 0.64 12.45 1.42
N GLY A 10 0.33 11.66 2.45
CA GLY A 10 0.75 10.26 2.55
C GLY A 10 0.26 9.41 1.36
N ILE A 11 -1.01 9.52 1.00
CA ILE A 11 -1.60 8.83 -0.17
C ILE A 11 -0.87 9.24 -1.45
N ARG A 12 -0.59 10.53 -1.63
CA ARG A 12 0.12 11.03 -2.82
C ARG A 12 1.54 10.48 -2.92
N PHE A 13 2.28 10.43 -1.82
CA PHE A 13 3.61 9.81 -1.79
C PHE A 13 3.53 8.31 -2.12
N PHE A 14 2.55 7.60 -1.57
CA PHE A 14 2.30 6.21 -1.90
C PHE A 14 1.99 6.01 -3.39
N CYS A 15 1.19 6.90 -4.00
CA CYS A 15 0.95 6.86 -5.45
C CYS A 15 2.23 7.05 -6.27
N ILE A 16 3.07 8.03 -5.92
CA ILE A 16 4.35 8.26 -6.60
C ILE A 16 5.24 7.02 -6.50
N TRP A 17 5.33 6.44 -5.30
CA TRP A 17 6.07 5.21 -5.08
C TRP A 17 5.51 4.06 -5.94
N LEU A 18 4.19 3.85 -5.95
CA LEU A 18 3.53 2.78 -6.70
C LEU A 18 3.70 2.95 -8.23
N ALA A 19 3.68 4.20 -8.72
CA ALA A 19 3.95 4.51 -10.13
C ALA A 19 5.42 4.28 -10.50
N THR A 20 6.34 4.60 -9.59
CA THR A 20 7.76 4.32 -9.80
C THR A 20 8.02 2.81 -9.83
N TYR A 21 7.41 2.08 -8.89
CA TYR A 21 7.47 0.63 -8.83
C TYR A 21 6.90 -0.03 -10.09
N SER A 22 5.74 0.43 -10.59
CA SER A 22 5.14 -0.13 -11.81
C SER A 22 6.03 0.08 -13.04
N LEU A 23 6.70 1.22 -13.15
CA LEU A 23 7.67 1.46 -14.21
C LEU A 23 8.87 0.51 -14.11
N LEU A 24 9.44 0.36 -12.91
CA LEU A 24 10.55 -0.57 -12.67
C LEU A 24 10.16 -2.02 -13.00
N LEU A 25 8.94 -2.42 -12.63
CA LEU A 25 8.41 -3.75 -12.90
C LEU A 25 8.29 -4.01 -14.41
N LEU A 26 7.82 -3.02 -15.16
CA LEU A 26 7.70 -3.07 -16.62
C LEU A 26 9.06 -3.22 -17.34
N PHE A 27 10.12 -2.60 -16.80
CA PHE A 27 11.47 -2.74 -17.36
C PHE A 27 12.14 -4.06 -16.98
N SER A 28 11.79 -4.62 -15.82
CA SER A 28 12.42 -5.83 -15.28
C SER A 28 11.98 -7.12 -15.97
N SER A 29 10.83 -7.13 -16.65
CA SER A 29 10.31 -8.35 -17.29
C SER A 29 10.94 -8.65 -18.65
N ARG A 30 11.51 -7.63 -19.32
CA ARG A 30 11.95 -7.71 -20.72
C ARG A 30 13.01 -8.80 -20.93
N GLY A 31 12.65 -9.85 -21.68
CA GLY A 31 13.59 -10.85 -22.19
C GLY A 31 13.61 -12.19 -21.45
N VAL A 32 12.65 -12.45 -20.55
CA VAL A 32 12.55 -13.75 -19.83
C VAL A 32 11.68 -14.75 -20.60
N ASP A 33 10.42 -14.41 -20.86
CA ASP A 33 9.45 -15.21 -21.64
C ASP A 33 8.24 -14.33 -22.02
N SER A 34 7.65 -14.56 -23.19
CA SER A 34 6.49 -13.86 -23.73
C SER A 34 5.23 -13.95 -22.85
N GLN A 35 5.04 -15.04 -22.08
CA GLN A 35 3.89 -15.17 -21.17
C GLN A 35 4.08 -14.36 -19.88
N ILE A 36 5.32 -14.34 -19.37
CA ILE A 36 5.70 -13.60 -18.17
C ILE A 36 5.61 -12.11 -18.43
N ASP A 37 6.13 -11.66 -19.59
CA ASP A 37 6.03 -10.28 -20.01
C ASP A 37 4.59 -9.78 -20.01
N LYS A 38 3.63 -10.61 -20.41
CA LYS A 38 2.20 -10.26 -20.36
C LYS A 38 1.68 -10.12 -18.93
N ILE A 39 2.06 -11.01 -18.03
CA ILE A 39 1.64 -10.97 -16.61
C ILE A 39 2.24 -9.73 -15.93
N PHE A 40 3.54 -9.48 -16.10
CA PHE A 40 4.21 -8.30 -15.54
C PHE A 40 3.68 -7.01 -16.13
N PHE A 41 3.39 -6.98 -17.43
CA PHE A 41 2.72 -5.85 -18.06
C PHE A 41 1.34 -5.61 -17.44
N LEU A 42 0.53 -6.66 -17.26
CA LEU A 42 -0.80 -6.56 -16.66
C LEU A 42 -0.74 -6.03 -15.22
N ILE A 43 0.16 -6.57 -14.39
CA ILE A 43 0.36 -6.14 -12.99
C ILE A 43 0.85 -4.68 -12.95
N SER A 44 1.87 -4.34 -13.75
CA SER A 44 2.39 -2.98 -13.84
C SER A 44 1.31 -1.99 -14.26
N PHE A 45 0.51 -2.36 -15.26
CA PHE A 45 -0.60 -1.55 -15.74
C PHE A 45 -1.69 -1.37 -14.68
N ALA A 46 -2.05 -2.44 -13.95
CA ALA A 46 -2.98 -2.37 -12.83
C ALA A 46 -2.47 -1.45 -11.71
N CYS A 47 -1.19 -1.59 -11.30
CA CYS A 47 -0.57 -0.71 -10.31
C CYS A 47 -0.55 0.76 -10.77
N MET A 48 -0.29 1.01 -12.05
CA MET A 48 -0.31 2.35 -12.64
C MET A 48 -1.72 2.96 -12.60
N ILE A 49 -2.75 2.19 -12.97
CA ILE A 49 -4.15 2.61 -12.87
C ILE A 49 -4.50 2.96 -11.41
N VAL A 50 -4.18 2.07 -10.47
CA VAL A 50 -4.44 2.28 -9.04
C VAL A 50 -3.73 3.55 -8.55
N SER A 51 -2.47 3.77 -8.95
CA SER A 51 -1.74 4.99 -8.60
C SER A 51 -2.42 6.26 -9.13
N ILE A 52 -2.81 6.28 -10.41
CA ILE A 52 -3.47 7.43 -11.04
C ILE A 52 -4.83 7.71 -10.39
N LEU A 53 -5.63 6.66 -10.17
CA LEU A 53 -6.93 6.78 -9.50
C LEU A 53 -6.77 7.29 -8.07
N SER A 54 -5.86 6.69 -7.29
CA SER A 54 -5.61 7.12 -5.92
C SER A 54 -5.03 8.54 -5.84
N TRP A 55 -4.26 8.97 -6.84
CA TRP A 55 -3.79 10.35 -6.93
C TRP A 55 -4.94 11.32 -7.16
N ARG A 56 -5.78 11.03 -8.18
CA ARG A 56 -6.93 11.86 -8.56
C ARG A 56 -7.99 11.95 -7.46
N PHE A 57 -8.21 10.84 -6.76
CA PHE A 57 -9.20 10.70 -5.69
C PHE A 57 -8.57 10.73 -4.29
N SER A 58 -7.36 11.27 -4.13
CA SER A 58 -6.64 11.31 -2.85
C SER A 58 -7.47 11.94 -1.72
N LYS A 59 -8.22 13.02 -2.00
CA LYS A 59 -9.14 13.64 -1.05
C LYS A 59 -10.33 12.76 -0.68
N PHE A 60 -10.87 12.01 -1.64
CA PHE A 60 -11.97 11.08 -1.37
C PHE A 60 -11.49 9.90 -0.51
N LEU A 61 -10.34 9.33 -0.86
CA LEU A 61 -9.70 8.25 -0.10
C LEU A 61 -9.36 8.67 1.33
N SER A 62 -8.80 9.87 1.53
CA SER A 62 -8.51 10.37 2.88
C SER A 62 -9.78 10.51 3.73
N LEU A 63 -10.89 11.00 3.17
CA LEU A 63 -12.16 11.09 3.88
C LEU A 63 -12.79 9.71 4.16
N LEU A 64 -12.54 8.74 3.29
CA LEU A 64 -12.98 7.36 3.46
C LEU A 64 -12.16 6.62 4.53
N ILE A 65 -10.89 6.96 4.70
CA ILE A 65 -10.01 6.31 5.68
C ILE A 65 -10.14 7.00 7.04
N VAL A 66 -10.05 8.32 7.08
CA VAL A 66 -10.07 9.12 8.31
C VAL A 66 -11.46 9.12 8.96
N PRO A 67 -11.58 8.97 10.30
CA PRO A 67 -12.85 9.10 11.01
C PRO A 67 -13.47 10.49 10.81
N ALA A 68 -14.77 10.56 10.52
CA ALA A 68 -15.50 11.81 10.24
C ALA A 68 -15.33 12.88 11.33
N GLU A 69 -15.22 12.44 12.57
CA GLU A 69 -15.06 13.29 13.76
C GLU A 69 -13.71 14.02 13.83
N THR A 70 -12.75 13.62 12.99
CA THR A 70 -11.39 14.16 12.94
C THR A 70 -11.12 14.96 11.66
N HIS A 71 -12.11 15.09 10.77
CA HIS A 71 -11.93 15.74 9.46
C HIS A 71 -11.49 17.21 9.58
N ASP A 72 -12.09 17.96 10.50
CA ASP A 72 -11.81 19.39 10.69
C ASP A 72 -10.92 19.68 11.90
N LYS A 73 -10.42 18.64 12.58
CA LYS A 73 -9.56 18.83 13.74
C LYS A 73 -8.14 19.19 13.30
N GLU A 74 -7.69 20.36 13.71
CA GLU A 74 -6.29 20.72 13.59
C GLU A 74 -5.42 19.78 14.42
N ILE A 75 -4.28 19.40 13.85
CA ILE A 75 -3.28 18.62 14.56
C ILE A 75 -2.59 19.56 15.54
N ASN A 76 -2.93 19.41 16.81
CA ASN A 76 -2.25 20.08 17.91
C ASN A 76 -1.43 19.04 18.66
N ILE A 77 -0.18 19.36 18.99
CA ILE A 77 0.73 18.50 19.75
C ILE A 77 0.12 18.11 21.11
N LYS A 78 -0.78 18.95 21.65
CA LYS A 78 -1.53 18.67 22.89
C LYS A 78 -2.64 17.61 22.72
N ASN A 79 -3.06 17.31 21.51
CA ASN A 79 -4.15 16.37 21.22
C ASN A 79 -3.58 15.17 20.44
N SER A 80 -2.94 14.27 21.19
CA SER A 80 -2.17 13.14 20.67
C SER A 80 -2.98 12.21 19.76
N ASP A 81 -4.30 12.10 19.98
CA ASP A 81 -5.12 11.08 19.34
C ASP A 81 -5.28 11.31 17.83
N ASN A 82 -5.36 12.58 17.41
CA ASN A 82 -5.41 12.98 16.01
C ASN A 82 -4.07 12.69 15.28
N LEU A 83 -2.97 12.89 16.00
CA LEU A 83 -1.63 12.61 15.49
C LEU A 83 -1.41 11.10 15.36
N THR A 84 -1.80 10.33 16.38
CA THR A 84 -1.77 8.86 16.37
C THR A 84 -2.61 8.29 15.22
N THR A 85 -3.80 8.83 14.97
CA THR A 85 -4.66 8.41 13.85
C THR A 85 -3.98 8.61 12.50
N SER A 86 -3.37 9.79 12.29
CA SER A 86 -2.62 10.10 11.07
C SER A 86 -1.43 9.16 10.89
N MET A 87 -0.69 8.89 11.97
CA MET A 87 0.48 8.00 11.96
C MET A 87 0.10 6.55 11.67
N ILE A 88 -0.99 6.03 12.25
CA ILE A 88 -1.49 4.67 11.96
C ILE A 88 -1.78 4.51 10.46
N ILE A 89 -2.42 5.51 9.85
CA ILE A 89 -2.73 5.49 8.42
C ILE A 89 -1.45 5.50 7.57
N ILE A 90 -0.47 6.34 7.92
CA ILE A 90 0.83 6.40 7.23
C ILE A 90 1.58 5.07 7.36
N ILE A 91 1.59 4.47 8.54
CA ILE A 91 2.19 3.15 8.77
C ILE A 91 1.48 2.08 7.93
N GLY A 92 0.16 2.14 7.83
CA GLY A 92 -0.61 1.25 6.95
C GLY A 92 -0.18 1.35 5.48
N LEU A 93 -0.01 2.58 4.96
CA LEU A 93 0.51 2.82 3.60
C LEU A 93 1.95 2.29 3.44
N PHE A 94 2.79 2.47 4.45
CA PHE A 94 4.16 1.96 4.43
C PHE A 94 4.22 0.43 4.40
N LEU A 95 3.39 -0.25 5.19
CA LEU A 95 3.31 -1.72 5.16
C LEU A 95 2.85 -2.24 3.79
N LEU A 96 1.94 -1.54 3.13
CA LEU A 96 1.55 -1.88 1.75
C LEU A 96 2.70 -1.71 0.76
N SER A 97 3.57 -0.70 0.94
CA SER A 97 4.73 -0.52 0.06
C SER A 97 5.76 -1.63 0.16
N GLU A 98 5.90 -2.27 1.33
CA GLU A 98 6.78 -3.44 1.50
C GLU A 98 6.11 -4.75 1.03
N ALA A 99 4.82 -4.89 1.29
CA ALA A 99 4.08 -6.11 0.96
C ALA A 99 3.89 -6.33 -0.55
N ILE A 100 3.58 -5.26 -1.30
CA ILE A 100 3.28 -5.39 -2.74
C ILE A 100 4.45 -6.01 -3.53
N PRO A 101 5.71 -5.56 -3.36
CA PRO A 101 6.85 -6.16 -4.06
C PRO A 101 7.08 -7.62 -3.66
N GLU A 102 7.01 -7.96 -2.37
CA GLU A 102 7.17 -9.34 -1.89
C GLU A 102 6.13 -10.28 -2.52
N MET A 103 4.87 -9.84 -2.63
CA MET A 103 3.80 -10.62 -3.26
C MET A 103 4.00 -10.80 -4.77
N VAL A 104 4.47 -9.77 -5.48
CA VAL A 104 4.74 -9.84 -6.92
C VAL A 104 5.90 -10.79 -7.22
N VAL A 105 6.98 -10.74 -6.43
CA VAL A 105 8.13 -11.65 -6.58
C VAL A 105 7.72 -13.09 -6.28
N PHE A 106 6.94 -13.33 -5.23
CA PHE A 106 6.45 -14.67 -4.94
C PHE A 106 5.56 -15.22 -6.06
N PHE A 107 4.63 -14.40 -6.57
CA PHE A 107 3.77 -14.81 -7.68
C PHE A 107 4.59 -15.18 -8.93
N TYR A 108 5.63 -14.39 -9.23
CA TYR A 108 6.56 -14.69 -10.31
C TYR A 108 7.25 -16.04 -10.13
N LEU A 109 7.86 -16.28 -8.96
CA LEU A 109 8.52 -17.55 -8.67
C LEU A 109 7.53 -18.72 -8.72
N SER A 110 6.29 -18.52 -8.24
CA SER A 110 5.24 -19.55 -8.20
C SER A 110 4.75 -19.98 -9.58
N SER A 111 4.84 -19.09 -10.57
CA SER A 111 4.48 -19.38 -11.96
C SER A 111 5.53 -20.24 -12.69
N HIS A 112 6.66 -20.56 -12.04
CA HIS A 112 7.78 -21.32 -12.62
C HIS A 112 8.10 -22.55 -11.78
N SER A 113 7.81 -23.73 -12.34
CA SER A 113 8.19 -25.02 -11.77
C SER A 113 9.71 -25.21 -11.61
N TYR A 114 10.52 -24.46 -12.37
CA TYR A 114 12.00 -24.51 -12.28
C TYR A 114 12.58 -23.87 -11.01
N TYR A 115 11.78 -23.12 -10.25
CA TYR A 115 12.25 -22.36 -9.09
C TYR A 115 11.72 -22.88 -7.75
N GLU A 116 11.35 -24.17 -7.65
CA GLU A 116 10.86 -24.77 -6.39
C GLU A 116 11.80 -24.50 -5.20
N ASP A 117 13.12 -24.64 -5.39
CA ASP A 117 14.10 -24.37 -4.32
C ASP A 117 14.13 -22.89 -3.89
N LEU A 118 13.87 -21.97 -4.81
CA LEU A 118 13.79 -20.53 -4.53
C LEU A 118 12.45 -20.16 -3.90
N LEU A 119 11.35 -20.81 -4.29
CA LEU A 119 10.03 -20.69 -3.68
C LEU A 119 10.03 -21.10 -2.22
N ILE A 120 10.66 -22.23 -1.91
CA ILE A 120 10.78 -22.71 -0.52
C ILE A 120 11.54 -21.69 0.33
N LYS A 121 12.63 -21.13 -0.20
CA LYS A 121 13.41 -20.06 0.45
C LYS A 121 12.66 -18.74 0.57
N GLN A 122 11.78 -18.41 -0.37
CA GLN A 122 10.94 -17.20 -0.37
C GLN A 122 9.65 -17.35 0.42
N SER A 123 9.25 -18.56 0.81
CA SER A 123 8.02 -18.81 1.59
C SER A 123 7.91 -17.97 2.88
N PRO A 124 8.98 -17.71 3.67
CA PRO A 124 8.87 -16.85 4.84
C PRO A 124 8.62 -15.39 4.47
N SER A 125 9.20 -14.92 3.36
CA SER A 125 8.96 -13.57 2.82
C SER A 125 7.53 -13.43 2.31
N PHE A 126 6.95 -14.46 1.70
CA PHE A 126 5.54 -14.42 1.30
C PHE A 126 4.59 -14.34 2.50
N VAL A 127 4.86 -15.12 3.56
CA VAL A 127 4.08 -15.04 4.81
C VAL A 127 4.21 -13.65 5.42
N LYS A 128 5.43 -13.09 5.47
CA LYS A 128 5.68 -11.72 5.91
C LYS A 128 4.88 -10.71 5.08
N GLY A 129 4.98 -10.74 3.75
CA GLY A 129 4.26 -9.86 2.84
C GLY A 129 2.73 -9.98 3.00
N THR A 130 2.22 -11.20 3.17
CA THR A 130 0.79 -11.44 3.44
C THR A 130 0.35 -10.83 4.77
N VAL A 131 1.13 -11.01 5.82
CA VAL A 131 0.86 -10.42 7.14
C VAL A 131 0.92 -8.89 7.08
N GLN A 132 1.91 -8.33 6.40
CA GLN A 132 2.04 -6.89 6.21
C GLN A 132 0.88 -6.31 5.39
N LEU A 133 0.40 -7.03 4.38
CA LEU A 133 -0.76 -6.65 3.58
C LEU A 133 -2.03 -6.62 4.45
N ILE A 134 -2.27 -7.66 5.25
CA ILE A 134 -3.41 -7.72 6.18
C ILE A 134 -3.31 -6.60 7.21
N LEU A 135 -2.16 -6.42 7.85
CA LEU A 135 -1.94 -5.37 8.85
C LEU A 135 -2.07 -3.97 8.23
N GLY A 136 -1.56 -3.77 7.01
CA GLY A 136 -1.70 -2.52 6.27
C GLY A 136 -3.16 -2.15 6.06
N PHE A 137 -3.97 -3.09 5.57
CA PHE A 137 -5.42 -2.87 5.42
C PHE A 137 -6.13 -2.66 6.77
N ILE A 138 -5.78 -3.43 7.80
CA ILE A 138 -6.33 -3.23 9.13
C ILE A 138 -6.00 -1.82 9.62
N PHE A 139 -4.76 -1.34 9.52
CA PHE A 139 -4.43 0.01 9.99
C PHE A 139 -5.12 1.12 9.21
N LEU A 140 -5.29 0.96 7.90
CA LEU A 140 -6.05 1.92 7.10
C LEU A 140 -7.52 1.99 7.56
N PHE A 141 -8.21 0.85 7.66
CA PHE A 141 -9.66 0.85 7.92
C PHE A 141 -10.04 0.87 9.41
N ASN A 142 -9.18 0.38 10.30
CA ASN A 142 -9.44 0.30 11.73
C ASN A 142 -9.13 1.62 12.46
N SER A 143 -8.52 2.60 11.78
CA SER A 143 -8.39 3.99 12.26
C SER A 143 -9.73 4.59 12.72
N ARG A 144 -10.84 4.19 12.08
CA ARG A 144 -12.22 4.54 12.47
C ARG A 144 -12.69 3.92 13.78
N SER A 145 -12.35 2.66 14.02
CA SER A 145 -12.78 1.90 15.20
C SER A 145 -12.00 2.32 16.45
N ILE A 146 -10.71 2.63 16.31
CA ILE A 146 -9.84 3.06 17.40
C ILE A 146 -10.36 4.38 18.00
N ASN A 147 -10.76 5.34 17.16
CA ASN A 147 -11.32 6.61 17.64
C ASN A 147 -12.68 6.44 18.36
N ASN A 148 -13.51 5.47 17.94
CA ASN A 148 -14.78 5.18 18.64
C ASN A 148 -14.61 4.52 20.02
N ARG A 149 -13.45 3.93 20.32
CA ARG A 149 -13.16 3.31 21.63
C ARG A 149 -12.43 4.24 22.61
N LEU A 150 -11.95 5.39 22.13
CA LEU A 150 -11.26 6.40 22.94
C LEU A 150 -12.22 7.53 23.41
N LYS A 151 -13.50 7.43 23.07
CA LYS A 151 -14.60 8.25 23.62
C LYS A 151 -15.30 7.50 24.74
#